data_AF-A0A1Y4CYA1-F1
#
_entry.id   AF-A0A1Y4CYA1-F1
#
_cell.length_a   1.000
_cell.length_b   1.000
_cell.length_c   1.000
_cell.angle_alpha   90.00
_cell.angle_beta   90.00
_cell.angle_gamma   90.00
#
_symmetry.space_group_name_H-M   'P 1'
#
loop_
_entity.id
_entity.type
_entity.pdbx_description
1 polymer ?
#
loop_
_entity_poly.entity_id
_entity_poly.type
_entity_poly.pdbx_seq_one_letter_code
_entity_poly.pdbx_strand_id
1 'polypeptide(L)'
;MKFSTKAYIWFNLKLYSYSDRADKFIKYIINEGKLVAIGDSLYGCPAHAFVQVGDKVFAVWIANYPYADLSDVYEVARDGVFAEKYIYTRERPSRKTQIAFWEWMEKQVYVSFSGGEVAVASDNTHESWDKKIRDIYKEIDNGNGD
;
A
#
# COMPACT_ATOMS: atom_id res chain seq x y z
N MET A 1 -14.10 -12.67 -10.26
CA MET A 1 -13.73 -13.46 -9.06
C MET A 1 -13.86 -12.53 -7.86
N LYS A 2 -14.57 -12.90 -6.77
CA LYS A 2 -14.77 -11.99 -5.62
C LYS A 2 -13.50 -11.93 -4.75
N PHE A 3 -13.04 -10.73 -4.40
CA PHE A 3 -11.83 -10.49 -3.60
C PHE A 3 -11.91 -11.16 -2.21
N SER A 4 -13.12 -11.29 -1.67
CA SER A 4 -13.42 -11.98 -0.41
C SER A 4 -13.05 -13.46 -0.36
N THR A 5 -12.76 -14.11 -1.50
CA THR A 5 -12.58 -15.56 -1.57
C THR A 5 -11.13 -16.03 -1.37
N LYS A 6 -10.16 -15.12 -1.19
CA LYS A 6 -8.74 -15.45 -0.92
C LYS A 6 -8.23 -14.94 0.44
N ALA A 7 -9.10 -14.82 1.44
CA ALA A 7 -8.68 -14.38 2.78
C ALA A 7 -8.01 -15.53 3.55
N TYR A 8 -6.68 -15.53 3.61
CA TYR A 8 -5.92 -16.31 4.60
C TYR A 8 -5.94 -15.54 5.92
N ILE A 9 -6.66 -16.04 6.92
CA ILE A 9 -6.69 -15.46 8.27
C ILE A 9 -5.45 -15.94 9.02
N TRP A 10 -4.47 -15.05 9.21
CA TRP A 10 -3.36 -15.28 10.14
C TRP A 10 -3.66 -14.55 11.44
N PHE A 11 -3.95 -15.29 12.52
CA PHE A 11 -4.01 -14.71 13.87
C PHE A 11 -2.60 -14.35 14.36
N ASN A 12 -2.00 -13.33 13.76
CA ASN A 12 -0.86 -12.67 14.37
C ASN A 12 -1.44 -11.68 15.37
N LEU A 13 -1.44 -12.05 16.66
CA LEU A 13 -1.71 -11.14 17.77
C LEU A 13 -0.56 -10.12 17.86
N LYS A 14 -0.42 -9.29 16.84
CA LYS A 14 0.52 -8.18 16.83
C LYS A 14 -0.06 -7.14 17.79
N LEU A 15 0.33 -7.25 19.07
CA LEU A 15 0.02 -6.30 20.16
C LEU A 15 0.80 -4.99 19.98
N TYR A 16 0.78 -4.44 18.78
CA TYR A 16 1.46 -3.19 18.48
C TYR A 16 0.68 -2.04 19.11
N SER A 17 1.45 -1.17 19.76
CA SER A 17 0.92 -0.03 20.46
C SER A 17 0.35 0.98 19.46
N TYR A 18 -0.69 1.68 19.90
CA TYR A 18 -1.16 2.84 19.18
C TYR A 18 -0.04 3.87 19.04
N SER A 19 0.05 4.47 17.86
CA SER A 19 1.02 5.54 17.56
C SER A 19 0.34 6.70 16.86
N ASP A 20 0.44 7.90 17.45
CA ASP A 20 0.04 9.16 16.82
C ASP A 20 0.77 9.39 15.49
N ARG A 21 2.03 8.95 15.39
CA ARG A 21 2.84 9.06 14.17
C ARG A 21 2.25 8.20 13.07
N ALA A 22 1.95 6.93 13.36
CA ALA A 22 1.30 6.04 12.40
C ALA A 22 -0.07 6.60 11.97
N ASP A 23 -0.83 7.14 12.92
CA ASP A 23 -2.15 7.73 12.65
C ASP A 23 -2.08 8.94 11.71
N LYS A 24 -1.15 9.86 11.96
CA LYS A 24 -0.92 11.03 11.11
C LYS A 24 -0.42 10.63 9.72
N PHE A 25 0.49 9.66 9.64
CA PHE A 25 1.06 9.25 8.36
C PHE A 25 0.03 8.55 7.48
N ILE A 26 -0.79 7.64 8.02
CA ILE A 26 -1.85 7.02 7.24
C ILE A 26 -2.91 8.03 6.80
N LYS A 27 -3.26 9.03 7.63
CA LYS A 27 -4.14 10.13 7.21
C LYS A 27 -3.54 10.95 6.06
N TYR A 28 -2.23 11.21 6.09
CA TYR A 28 -1.52 11.85 4.98
C TYR A 28 -1.62 11.02 3.69
N ILE A 29 -1.39 9.70 3.78
CA ILE A 29 -1.56 8.80 2.63
C ILE A 29 -2.99 8.83 2.08
N ILE A 30 -4.01 8.84 2.93
CA ILE A 30 -5.42 8.89 2.49
C ILE A 30 -5.73 10.20 1.74
N ASN A 31 -5.16 11.31 2.18
CA ASN A 31 -5.45 12.63 1.61
C ASN A 31 -4.72 12.89 0.29
N GLU A 32 -3.44 12.52 0.22
CA GLU A 32 -2.54 12.90 -0.89
C GLU A 32 -2.17 11.71 -1.80
N GLY A 33 -2.49 10.50 -1.37
CA GLY A 33 -2.01 9.29 -2.01
C GLY A 33 -2.85 8.83 -3.20
N LYS A 34 -2.16 8.19 -4.14
CA LYS A 34 -2.74 7.42 -5.23
C LYS A 34 -2.33 5.96 -5.09
N LEU A 35 -3.29 5.05 -4.99
CA LEU A 35 -3.01 3.62 -4.98
C LEU A 35 -2.47 3.20 -6.34
N VAL A 36 -1.25 2.64 -6.36
CA VAL A 36 -0.60 2.24 -7.62
C VAL A 36 -0.59 0.74 -7.82
N ALA A 37 -0.40 -0.04 -6.76
CA ALA A 37 -0.40 -1.50 -6.85
C ALA A 37 -0.75 -2.13 -5.51
N ILE A 38 -1.17 -3.39 -5.56
CA ILE A 38 -1.27 -4.26 -4.39
C ILE A 38 -0.41 -5.48 -4.70
N GLY A 39 0.66 -5.67 -3.93
CA GLY A 39 1.56 -6.81 -4.10
C GLY A 39 1.31 -7.89 -3.07
N ASP A 40 1.37 -9.16 -3.51
CA ASP A 40 1.44 -10.29 -2.61
C ASP A 40 2.86 -10.42 -2.03
N SER A 41 2.97 -10.70 -0.73
CA SER A 41 4.22 -11.17 -0.12
C SER A 41 4.63 -12.51 -0.73
N LEU A 42 5.95 -12.72 -0.89
CA LEU A 42 6.61 -13.99 -1.26
C LEU A 42 6.17 -15.20 -0.41
N TYR A 43 5.47 -14.98 0.71
CA TYR A 43 5.07 -16.00 1.68
C TYR A 43 3.55 -16.10 1.93
N GLY A 44 2.70 -15.59 1.03
CA GLY A 44 1.25 -15.88 1.07
C GLY A 44 0.44 -15.07 2.08
N CYS A 45 0.63 -13.75 2.08
CA CYS A 45 0.42 -12.78 3.16
C CYS A 45 1.72 -12.49 3.87
N PRO A 46 1.95 -11.24 4.29
CA PRO A 46 1.07 -10.06 4.22
C PRO A 46 1.13 -9.31 2.87
N ALA A 47 0.02 -8.71 2.43
CA ALA A 47 0.00 -7.90 1.21
C ALA A 47 0.56 -6.50 1.49
N HIS A 48 1.11 -5.85 0.45
CA HIS A 48 1.49 -4.44 0.52
C HIS A 48 0.61 -3.63 -0.43
N ALA A 49 0.04 -2.53 0.07
CA ALA A 49 -0.48 -1.48 -0.80
C ALA A 49 0.65 -0.51 -1.12
N PHE A 50 0.97 -0.39 -2.39
CA PHE A 50 1.91 0.61 -2.88
C PHE A 50 1.15 1.88 -3.20
N VAL A 51 1.52 2.98 -2.55
CA VAL A 51 0.85 4.26 -2.66
C VAL A 51 1.86 5.32 -3.08
N GLN A 52 1.59 6.00 -4.18
CA GLN A 52 2.37 7.15 -4.63
C GLN A 52 1.86 8.42 -3.93
N VAL A 53 2.78 9.23 -3.42
CA VAL A 53 2.50 10.59 -2.95
C VAL A 53 3.60 11.51 -3.49
N GLY A 54 3.26 12.39 -4.42
CA GLY A 54 4.24 13.20 -5.14
C GLY A 54 5.29 12.33 -5.85
N ASP A 55 6.56 12.58 -5.53
CA ASP A 55 7.73 11.90 -6.11
C ASP A 55 8.15 10.63 -5.35
N LYS A 56 7.32 10.15 -4.42
CA LYS A 56 7.64 9.00 -3.54
C LYS A 56 6.59 7.90 -3.64
N VAL A 57 7.06 6.67 -3.52
CA VAL A 57 6.20 5.50 -3.37
C VAL A 57 6.40 4.88 -1.99
N PHE A 58 5.30 4.66 -1.28
CA PHE A 58 5.27 4.01 0.03
C PHE A 58 4.63 2.64 -0.08
N ALA A 59 5.22 1.64 0.56
CA ALA A 59 4.61 0.34 0.76
C ALA A 59 3.98 0.30 2.15
N VAL A 60 2.65 0.21 2.18
CA VAL A 60 1.87 0.06 3.40
C VAL A 60 1.59 -1.42 3.62
N TRP A 61 2.06 -1.93 4.75
CA TRP A 61 1.83 -3.31 5.13
C TRP A 61 0.39 -3.54 5.57
N ILE A 62 -0.21 -4.61 5.06
CA ILE A 62 -1.60 -4.96 5.28
C ILE A 62 -1.70 -6.45 5.67
N ALA A 63 -2.14 -6.75 6.89
CA ALA A 63 -2.49 -8.12 7.28
C ALA A 63 -3.98 -8.32 7.51
N ASN A 64 -4.57 -9.38 6.95
CA ASN A 64 -5.95 -9.80 7.21
C ASN A 64 -7.02 -8.77 6.81
N TYR A 65 -7.40 -8.74 5.53
CA TYR A 65 -8.67 -8.16 5.11
C TYR A 65 -9.85 -8.90 5.77
N PRO A 66 -10.92 -8.26 6.31
CA PRO A 66 -11.18 -6.82 6.52
C PRO A 66 -10.76 -6.30 7.92
N TYR A 67 -9.97 -7.07 8.65
CA TYR A 67 -9.60 -6.79 10.05
C TYR A 67 -8.25 -6.08 10.17
N ALA A 68 -7.73 -5.49 9.10
CA ALA A 68 -6.30 -5.40 9.02
C ALA A 68 -5.63 -4.36 9.90
N ASP A 69 -4.63 -4.83 10.62
CA ASP A 69 -3.64 -3.99 11.24
C ASP A 69 -2.71 -3.43 10.15
N LEU A 70 -2.63 -2.11 10.11
CA LEU A 70 -1.55 -1.39 9.43
C LEU A 70 -0.41 -1.29 10.45
N SER A 71 0.73 -1.91 10.16
CA SER A 71 1.80 -2.01 11.18
C SER A 71 3.17 -1.54 10.74
N ASP A 72 3.43 -1.55 9.44
CA ASP A 72 4.71 -1.19 8.87
C ASP A 72 4.48 -0.35 7.62
N VAL A 73 5.23 0.75 7.48
CA VAL A 73 5.27 1.54 6.24
C VAL A 73 6.70 1.88 5.94
N TYR A 74 7.12 1.64 4.70
CA TYR A 74 8.45 2.01 4.22
C TYR A 74 8.36 2.72 2.87
N GLU A 75 9.32 3.61 2.61
CA GLU A 75 9.52 4.22 1.31
C GLU A 75 10.23 3.21 0.39
N VAL A 76 9.72 3.01 -0.83
CA VAL A 76 10.35 2.14 -1.83
C VAL A 76 11.43 2.95 -2.54
N ALA A 77 12.66 2.44 -2.63
CA ALA A 77 13.72 3.18 -3.31
C ALA A 77 13.44 3.31 -4.82
N ARG A 78 14.00 4.37 -5.42
CA ARG A 78 13.79 4.69 -6.85
C ARG A 78 14.20 3.57 -7.80
N ASP A 79 15.23 2.81 -7.45
CA ASP A 79 15.76 1.72 -8.29
C ASP A 79 15.05 0.37 -8.10
N GLY A 80 13.91 0.34 -7.39
CA GLY A 80 13.19 -0.90 -7.06
C GLY A 80 13.91 -1.78 -6.02
N VAL A 81 15.06 -1.34 -5.51
CA VAL A 81 15.73 -1.97 -4.38
C VAL A 81 14.98 -1.56 -3.11
N PHE A 82 14.45 -2.53 -2.36
CA PHE A 82 13.80 -2.31 -1.07
C PHE A 82 14.83 -1.83 -0.03
N ALA A 83 15.31 -0.59 -0.15
CA ALA A 83 16.04 0.05 0.92
C ALA A 83 15.00 0.34 2.01
N GLU A 84 15.07 -0.41 3.11
CA GLU A 84 14.14 -0.40 4.25
C GLU A 84 14.14 0.93 5.02
N LYS A 85 13.82 2.04 4.35
CA LYS A 85 13.59 3.32 5.00
C LYS A 85 12.20 3.31 5.59
N TYR A 86 12.07 2.62 6.72
CA TYR A 86 10.83 2.58 7.49
C TYR A 86 10.41 3.99 7.91
N ILE A 87 9.22 4.38 7.47
CA ILE A 87 8.53 5.54 8.02
C ILE A 87 8.02 5.20 9.41
N TYR A 88 7.54 3.98 9.63
CA TYR A 88 7.34 3.40 10.95
C TYR A 88 7.30 1.87 10.83
N THR A 89 7.57 1.19 11.94
CA THR A 89 7.46 -0.28 12.03
C THR A 89 6.92 -0.68 13.39
N ARG A 90 6.12 -1.75 13.43
CA ARG A 90 5.49 -2.28 14.66
C ARG A 90 4.66 -1.26 15.43
N GLU A 91 4.07 -0.32 14.70
CA GLU A 91 3.24 0.76 15.25
C GLU A 91 1.87 0.72 14.59
N ARG A 92 0.80 0.98 15.36
CA ARG A 92 -0.57 0.88 14.85
C ARG A 92 -1.28 2.24 14.84
N PRO A 93 -1.89 2.68 13.73
CA PRO A 93 -2.79 3.83 13.73
C PRO A 93 -4.09 3.49 14.48
N SER A 94 -4.90 4.50 14.79
CA SER A 94 -6.19 4.29 15.46
C SER A 94 -7.11 3.41 14.61
N ARG A 95 -8.05 2.72 15.26
CA ARG A 95 -9.04 1.89 14.52
C ARG A 95 -9.82 2.72 13.50
N LYS A 96 -10.15 3.97 13.83
CA LYS A 96 -10.82 4.91 12.91
C LYS A 96 -9.99 5.15 11.64
N THR A 97 -8.69 5.37 11.79
CA THR A 97 -7.78 5.60 10.66
C THR A 97 -7.58 4.34 9.81
N GLN A 98 -7.49 3.16 10.44
CA GLN A 98 -7.43 1.89 9.69
C GLN A 98 -8.69 1.69 8.83
N ILE A 99 -9.88 1.93 9.39
CA ILE A 99 -11.15 1.83 8.64
C ILE A 99 -11.17 2.84 7.49
N ALA A 100 -10.78 4.10 7.74
CA ALA A 100 -10.73 5.12 6.70
C ALA A 100 -9.75 4.76 5.55
N PHE A 101 -8.60 4.17 5.88
CA PHE A 101 -7.65 3.68 4.89
C PHE A 101 -8.26 2.57 4.02
N TRP A 102 -9.00 1.66 4.64
CA TRP A 102 -9.70 0.61 3.93
C TRP A 102 -10.77 1.13 2.97
N GLU A 103 -11.64 2.01 3.44
CA GLU A 103 -12.66 2.65 2.60
C GLU A 103 -12.04 3.45 1.44
N TRP A 104 -10.90 4.11 1.69
CA TRP A 104 -10.15 4.80 0.66
C TRP A 104 -9.63 3.82 -0.40
N MET A 105 -8.99 2.71 0.00
CA MET A 105 -8.52 1.70 -0.96
C MET A 105 -9.66 1.06 -1.76
N GLU A 106 -10.79 0.73 -1.11
CA GLU A 106 -11.96 0.19 -1.81
C GLU A 106 -12.46 1.14 -2.90
N LYS A 107 -12.48 2.45 -2.63
CA LYS A 107 -12.84 3.46 -3.65
C LYS A 107 -11.83 3.49 -4.80
N GLN A 108 -10.53 3.45 -4.51
CA GLN A 108 -9.48 3.44 -5.53
C GLN A 108 -9.56 2.19 -6.43
N VAL A 109 -9.84 1.02 -5.84
CA VAL A 109 -10.03 -0.23 -6.59
C VAL A 109 -11.37 -0.24 -7.33
N TYR A 110 -12.45 0.29 -6.76
CA TYR A 110 -13.75 0.33 -7.43
C TYR A 110 -13.77 1.23 -8.69
N VAL A 111 -13.01 2.34 -8.67
CA VAL A 111 -12.82 3.20 -9.85
C VAL A 111 -12.16 2.43 -11.01
N SER A 112 -11.26 1.48 -10.71
CA SER A 112 -10.59 0.67 -11.75
C SER A 112 -11.51 -0.31 -12.50
N PHE A 113 -12.62 -0.75 -11.90
CA PHE A 113 -13.58 -1.66 -12.56
C PHE A 113 -14.71 -0.94 -13.32
N SER A 114 -14.88 0.36 -13.13
CA SER A 114 -15.96 1.16 -13.73
C SER A 114 -15.50 2.04 -14.90
N GLY A 115 -14.28 1.84 -15.40
CA GLY A 115 -13.74 2.51 -16.59
C GLY A 115 -12.91 3.77 -16.31
N GLY A 116 -12.54 4.03 -15.06
CA GLY A 116 -11.53 5.04 -14.72
C GLY A 116 -10.15 4.41 -14.62
N GLU A 117 -9.18 4.95 -15.36
CA GLU A 117 -7.78 4.47 -15.39
C GLU A 117 -7.10 4.50 -14.02
N VAL A 118 -7.23 3.42 -13.26
CA VAL A 118 -6.25 3.04 -12.25
C VAL A 118 -5.92 1.57 -12.54
N ALA A 119 -4.80 1.34 -13.22
CA ALA A 119 -4.34 0.00 -13.58
C ALA A 119 -3.89 -0.79 -12.33
N VAL A 120 -4.78 -1.12 -11.39
CA VAL A 120 -4.45 -2.09 -10.35
C VAL A 120 -4.15 -3.38 -11.09
N ALA A 121 -2.89 -3.84 -11.02
CA ALA A 121 -2.40 -4.97 -11.80
C ALA A 121 -3.40 -6.13 -11.71
N SER A 122 -3.90 -6.57 -12.86
CA SER A 122 -4.78 -7.75 -12.91
C SER A 122 -4.02 -9.02 -12.53
N ASP A 123 -2.69 -8.95 -12.53
CA ASP A 123 -1.71 -9.93 -12.08
C ASP A 123 -0.91 -9.43 -10.86
N ASN A 124 -1.29 -9.84 -9.64
CA ASN A 124 -0.58 -9.48 -8.40
C ASN A 124 0.78 -10.19 -8.21
N THR A 125 1.52 -10.45 -9.30
CA THR A 125 2.84 -11.08 -9.23
C THR A 125 3.90 -10.07 -8.76
N HIS A 126 4.97 -10.57 -8.14
CA HIS A 126 6.11 -9.74 -7.71
C HIS A 126 6.68 -8.87 -8.85
N GLU A 127 6.82 -9.47 -10.03
CA GLU A 127 7.36 -8.81 -11.22
C GLU A 127 6.45 -7.69 -11.76
N SER A 128 5.13 -7.86 -11.65
CA SER A 128 4.15 -6.89 -12.18
C SER A 128 4.17 -5.59 -11.39
N TRP A 129 4.13 -5.65 -10.05
CA TRP A 129 4.15 -4.43 -9.25
C TRP A 129 5.54 -3.79 -9.17
N ASP A 130 6.64 -4.56 -9.18
CA ASP A 130 8.01 -3.99 -9.24
C ASP A 130 8.21 -3.18 -10.53
N LYS A 131 7.81 -3.75 -11.68
CA LYS A 131 7.84 -3.03 -12.96
C LYS A 131 7.07 -1.73 -12.89
N LYS A 132 5.86 -1.76 -12.33
CA LYS A 132 5.01 -0.57 -12.22
C LYS A 132 5.63 0.53 -11.36
N ILE A 133 6.26 0.18 -10.24
CA ILE A 133 6.98 1.14 -9.39
C ILE A 133 8.15 1.76 -10.15
N ARG A 134 8.92 0.96 -10.87
CA ARG A 134 10.03 1.47 -11.71
C ARG A 134 9.54 2.42 -12.79
N ASP A 135 8.43 2.10 -13.44
CA ASP A 135 7.88 2.94 -14.50
C ASP A 135 7.38 4.29 -13.93
N ILE A 136 6.77 4.31 -12.73
CA ILE A 136 6.44 5.55 -12.01
C ILE A 136 7.69 6.41 -11.76
N TYR A 137 8.78 5.80 -11.29
CA TYR A 137 10.01 6.56 -11.04
C TYR A 137 10.65 7.08 -12.33
N LYS A 138 10.60 6.33 -13.44
CA LYS A 138 11.04 6.85 -14.75
C LYS A 138 10.21 8.05 -15.19
N GLU A 139 8.89 8.02 -15.02
CA GLU A 139 8.02 9.14 -15.36
C GLU A 139 8.35 10.38 -14.52
N ILE A 140 8.59 10.21 -13.22
CA ILE A 140 9.02 11.29 -12.31
C ILE A 140 10.36 11.88 -12.76
N ASP A 141 11.34 11.04 -13.10
CA ASP A 141 12.66 11.51 -13.49
C ASP A 141 12.63 12.23 -14.85
N ASN A 142 11.81 11.77 -15.80
CA ASN A 142 11.63 12.43 -17.10
C ASN A 142 10.83 13.74 -17.00
N GLY A 143 9.90 13.85 -16.05
CA GLY A 143 9.07 15.05 -15.85
C GLY A 143 9.75 16.18 -15.07
N ASN A 144 10.92 15.94 -14.47
CA ASN A 144 11.71 16.95 -13.75
C ASN A 144 12.89 17.49 -14.58
N GLY A 145 12.90 17.23 -15.89
CA GLY A 145 13.96 17.62 -16.83
C GLY A 145 13.73 18.95 -17.59
N ASP A 146 12.64 19.67 -17.31
CA ASP A 146 12.29 20.96 -17.95
C ASP A 146 12.50 22.17 -17.01
#